data_AF-A0A9E1IFK2-F1
#
_entry.id   AF-A0A9E1IFK2-F1
#
_cell.length_a   1.000
_cell.length_b   1.000
_cell.length_c   1.000
_cell.angle_alpha   90.00
_cell.angle_beta   90.00
_cell.angle_gamma   90.00
#
_symmetry.space_group_name_H-M   'P 1'
#
loop_
_entity.id
_entity.type
_entity.pdbx_description
1 polymer ?
#
loop_
_entity_poly.entity_id
_entity_poly.type
_entity_poly.pdbx_seq_one_letter_code
_entity_poly.pdbx_strand_id
1 'polypeptide(L)'
;MRQAIAILLLLLPATGFAGKCDYLVKRAGTTQGDALVRAYSDLLKCDQELAQSSFDEFMRNSKDVGTLVDLSMVAIRAKTYTPVWSMLEKIPDYGARDEVSKGIGSKCNKEPEVVTFLKGAYYGLRGRQFSQFESALITCNSPELTTWLEEVVATPPSASYDEKYNAVITAYVKQKRGNALPILERAAVAAAGNGGPFNTVIEKMEQAVQPVFGEDMTDEEKAKLEASLITVAGAVIPEQAAMVADRLYNSGNQAAAASLLPRVYPDRVQSGGRLMYGVAAIESCDSQTVVHYTAVYEPSKRWSILEDVTDTARGFKARLKCESNDPWPVLSTSEPLARKADVDTWVNGLVEQWVAKGHETKSKSEKDISLD
;
A
#
# COMPACT_ATOMS: atom_id res chain seq x y z
N MET A 1 -26.47 53.83 45.37
CA MET A 1 -25.04 53.98 45.75
C MET A 1 -24.39 52.61 45.65
N ARG A 2 -23.63 52.34 44.59
CA ARG A 2 -22.84 51.11 44.42
C ARG A 2 -21.37 51.52 44.40
N GLN A 3 -20.62 51.11 45.42
CA GLN A 3 -19.18 51.32 45.50
C GLN A 3 -18.48 50.32 44.59
N ALA A 4 -17.68 50.83 43.64
CA ALA A 4 -16.76 50.04 42.85
C ALA A 4 -15.40 50.00 43.58
N ILE A 5 -14.98 48.80 43.98
CA ILE A 5 -13.63 48.54 44.50
C ILE A 5 -12.74 48.28 43.28
N ALA A 6 -11.87 49.24 42.97
CA ALA A 6 -10.81 49.09 41.98
C ALA A 6 -9.65 48.30 42.62
N ILE A 7 -9.48 47.04 42.22
CA ILE A 7 -8.30 46.23 42.57
C ILE A 7 -7.18 46.64 41.61
N LEU A 8 -6.20 47.36 42.14
CA LEU A 8 -4.97 47.73 41.45
C LEU A 8 -4.04 46.50 41.43
N LEU A 9 -4.05 45.71 40.35
CA LEU A 9 -3.02 44.70 40.11
C LEU A 9 -1.72 45.41 39.73
N LEU A 10 -0.77 45.43 40.66
CA LEU A 10 0.63 45.80 40.37
C LEU A 10 1.27 44.70 39.51
N LEU A 11 1.28 44.90 38.20
CA LEU A 11 2.17 44.20 37.27
C LEU A 11 3.59 44.72 37.48
N LEU A 12 4.34 44.07 38.37
CA LEU A 12 5.79 44.21 38.39
C LEU A 12 6.36 43.59 37.10
N PRO A 13 7.17 44.31 36.31
CA PRO A 13 7.83 43.72 35.16
C PRO A 13 8.89 42.73 35.65
N ALA A 14 8.70 41.45 35.36
CA ALA A 14 9.72 40.42 35.53
C ALA A 14 10.88 40.66 34.54
N THR A 15 11.73 41.65 34.82
CA THR A 15 12.86 42.05 33.95
C THR A 15 14.22 41.63 34.52
N GLY A 16 14.26 40.74 35.51
CA GLY A 16 15.49 40.34 36.22
C GLY A 16 16.20 39.07 35.76
N PHE A 17 15.68 38.32 34.76
CA PHE A 17 16.24 37.02 34.36
C PHE A 17 16.87 36.99 32.95
N ALA A 18 16.63 38.01 32.12
CA ALA A 18 16.95 38.02 30.68
C ALA A 18 18.45 38.12 30.30
N GLY A 19 19.39 37.85 31.22
CA GLY A 19 20.84 37.89 30.93
C GLY A 19 21.68 36.81 31.61
N LYS A 20 21.07 35.89 32.38
CA LYS A 20 21.83 34.85 33.09
C LYS A 20 22.29 33.71 32.18
N CYS A 21 21.61 33.48 31.06
CA CYS A 21 21.86 32.33 30.19
C CYS A 21 22.56 32.69 28.86
N ASP A 22 22.71 33.99 28.53
CA ASP A 22 23.33 34.45 27.27
C ASP A 22 24.76 33.95 27.08
N TYR A 23 25.52 33.82 28.17
CA TYR A 23 26.88 33.27 28.11
C TYR A 23 26.88 31.81 27.64
N LEU A 24 25.82 31.04 27.93
CA LEU A 24 25.66 29.67 27.46
C LEU A 24 25.31 29.61 25.98
N VAL A 25 24.50 30.56 25.48
CA VAL A 25 24.27 30.73 24.03
C VAL A 25 25.58 31.03 23.31
N LYS A 26 26.36 32.01 23.79
CA LYS A 26 27.70 32.31 23.22
C LYS A 26 28.65 31.13 23.29
N ARG A 27 28.68 30.40 24.42
CA ARG A 27 29.51 29.21 24.59
C ARG A 27 29.11 28.12 23.60
N ALA A 28 27.82 27.82 23.48
CA ALA A 28 27.32 26.87 22.51
C ALA A 28 27.66 27.31 21.07
N GLY A 29 27.40 28.57 20.70
CA GLY A 29 27.69 29.11 19.37
C GLY A 29 29.17 29.09 18.95
N THR A 30 30.11 28.94 19.90
CA THR A 30 31.56 28.92 19.64
C THR A 30 32.21 27.55 19.89
N THR A 31 31.44 26.54 20.26
CA THR A 31 31.95 25.18 20.52
C THR A 31 31.38 24.17 19.51
N GLN A 32 31.96 22.98 19.48
CA GLN A 32 31.56 21.86 18.60
C GLN A 32 31.60 20.54 19.38
N GLY A 33 31.03 19.47 18.80
CA GLY A 33 31.04 18.14 19.40
C GLY A 33 30.42 18.09 20.79
N ASP A 34 31.00 17.29 21.67
CA ASP A 34 30.55 17.14 23.06
C ASP A 34 30.48 18.45 23.85
N ALA A 35 31.34 19.42 23.54
CA ALA A 35 31.35 20.70 24.24
C ALA A 35 30.09 21.52 23.89
N LEU A 36 29.66 21.47 22.63
CA LEU A 36 28.41 22.05 22.17
C LEU A 36 27.20 21.36 22.81
N VAL A 37 27.17 20.02 22.80
CA VAL A 37 26.09 19.23 23.42
C VAL A 37 25.94 19.56 24.91
N ARG A 38 27.06 19.65 25.64
CA ARG A 38 27.07 20.05 27.05
C ARG A 38 26.60 21.48 27.26
N ALA A 39 27.08 22.44 26.47
CA ALA A 39 26.64 23.84 26.54
C ALA A 39 25.14 23.99 26.26
N TYR A 40 24.61 23.25 25.28
CA TYR A 40 23.19 23.21 24.98
C TYR A 40 22.36 22.59 26.11
N SER A 41 22.83 21.51 26.73
CA SER A 41 22.18 20.92 27.91
C SER A 41 22.13 21.88 29.10
N ASP A 42 23.23 22.60 29.35
CA ASP A 42 23.29 23.63 30.39
C ASP A 42 22.30 24.77 30.08
N LEU A 43 22.21 25.19 28.81
CA LEU A 43 21.29 26.23 28.36
C LEU A 43 19.82 25.80 28.56
N LEU A 44 19.45 24.57 28.18
CA LEU A 44 18.09 24.05 28.38
C LEU A 44 17.66 24.05 29.84
N LYS A 45 18.59 23.78 30.77
CA LYS A 45 18.31 23.85 32.22
C LYS A 45 18.19 25.29 32.73
N CYS A 46 18.86 26.23 32.07
CA CYS A 46 18.89 27.64 32.43
C CYS A 46 17.66 28.39 31.89
N ASP A 47 17.38 28.23 30.60
CA ASP A 47 16.28 28.86 29.87
C ASP A 47 15.90 28.00 28.64
N GLN A 48 14.77 27.31 28.74
CA GLN A 48 14.30 26.38 27.71
C GLN A 48 13.85 27.11 26.43
N GLU A 49 13.26 28.30 26.54
CA GLU A 49 12.78 29.06 25.39
C GLU A 49 13.95 29.65 24.59
N LEU A 50 14.96 30.18 25.30
CA LEU A 50 16.21 30.61 24.70
C LEU A 50 16.96 29.45 24.03
N ALA A 51 16.97 28.27 24.66
CA ALA A 51 17.54 27.07 24.05
C ALA A 51 16.83 26.64 22.76
N GLN A 52 15.49 26.69 22.75
CA GLN A 52 14.68 26.35 21.58
C GLN A 52 14.95 27.28 20.41
N SER A 53 14.91 28.60 20.66
CA SER A 53 15.14 29.62 19.64
C SER A 53 16.57 29.61 19.11
N SER A 54 17.56 29.19 19.91
CA SER A 54 18.97 29.12 19.51
C SER A 54 19.37 27.80 18.84
N PHE A 55 18.51 26.78 18.87
CA PHE A 55 18.85 25.42 18.39
C PHE A 55 19.32 25.40 16.94
N ASP A 56 18.66 26.15 16.06
CA ASP A 56 19.01 26.23 14.65
C ASP A 56 20.41 26.77 14.38
N GLU A 57 20.87 27.71 15.20
CA GLU A 57 22.24 28.21 15.13
C GLU A 57 23.23 27.11 15.51
N PHE A 58 22.97 26.40 16.60
CA PHE A 58 23.82 25.31 17.08
C PHE A 58 23.94 24.18 16.05
N MET A 59 22.84 23.85 15.38
CA MET A 59 22.86 22.86 14.30
C MET A 59 23.66 23.32 13.09
N ARG A 60 23.51 24.58 12.65
CA ARG A 60 24.27 25.11 11.51
C ARG A 60 25.78 25.08 11.77
N ASN A 61 26.18 25.23 13.02
CA ASN A 61 27.58 25.14 13.45
C ASN A 61 28.09 23.70 13.59
N SER A 62 27.19 22.70 13.51
CA SER A 62 27.50 21.27 13.60
C SER A 62 27.22 20.55 12.27
N LYS A 63 28.27 20.09 11.59
CA LYS A 63 28.14 19.23 10.40
C LYS A 63 28.30 17.75 10.70
N ASP A 64 28.65 17.42 11.93
CA ASP A 64 28.88 16.05 12.37
C ASP A 64 27.55 15.38 12.76
N VAL A 65 27.25 14.23 12.14
CA VAL A 65 26.01 13.47 12.37
C VAL A 65 25.88 13.07 13.84
N GLY A 66 26.97 12.61 14.48
CA GLY A 66 26.95 12.21 15.89
C GLY A 66 26.52 13.35 16.81
N THR A 67 27.12 14.53 16.61
CA THR A 67 26.80 15.74 17.35
C THR A 67 25.35 16.19 17.15
N LEU A 68 24.83 16.10 15.91
CA LEU A 68 23.42 16.43 15.62
C LEU A 68 22.45 15.46 16.31
N VAL A 69 22.78 14.17 16.34
CA VAL A 69 22.01 13.16 17.08
C VAL A 69 22.05 13.47 18.58
N ASP A 70 23.22 13.73 19.16
CA ASP A 70 23.35 13.98 20.59
C ASP A 70 22.65 15.28 21.04
N LEU A 71 22.73 16.34 20.23
CA LEU A 71 21.94 17.57 20.44
C LEU A 71 20.44 17.27 20.45
N SER A 72 19.98 16.47 19.48
CA SER A 72 18.58 16.06 19.38
C SER A 72 18.15 15.24 20.59
N MET A 73 18.99 14.33 21.07
CA MET A 73 18.70 13.53 22.25
C MET A 73 18.62 14.37 23.52
N VAL A 74 19.47 15.40 23.67
CA VAL A 74 19.35 16.36 24.78
C VAL A 74 18.01 17.09 24.72
N ALA A 75 17.59 17.57 23.54
CA ALA A 75 16.30 18.24 23.37
C ALA A 75 15.11 17.30 23.62
N ILE A 76 15.16 16.05 23.12
CA ILE A 76 14.11 15.03 23.32
C ILE A 76 13.94 14.70 24.81
N ARG A 77 15.03 14.46 25.55
CA ARG A 77 14.97 14.21 27.01
C ARG A 77 14.38 15.39 27.77
N ALA A 78 14.66 16.61 27.33
CA ALA A 78 14.08 17.84 27.85
C ALA A 78 12.67 18.15 27.32
N LYS A 79 12.01 17.21 26.63
CA LYS A 79 10.66 17.34 26.04
C LYS A 79 10.51 18.56 25.13
N THR A 80 11.60 18.91 24.46
CA THR A 80 11.74 20.09 23.61
C THR A 80 11.74 19.65 22.15
N TYR A 81 10.58 19.21 21.64
CA TYR A 81 10.48 18.47 20.38
C TYR A 81 10.50 19.35 19.13
N THR A 82 9.84 20.50 19.15
CA THR A 82 9.69 21.42 18.00
C THR A 82 11.00 21.70 17.25
N PRO A 83 12.11 22.08 17.92
CA PRO A 83 13.37 22.31 17.21
C PRO A 83 13.88 21.05 16.49
N VAL A 84 13.79 19.88 17.14
CA VAL A 84 14.20 18.59 16.56
C VAL A 84 13.31 18.19 15.38
N TRP A 85 11.99 18.41 15.47
CA TRP A 85 11.08 18.14 14.35
C TRP A 85 11.39 18.95 13.10
N SER A 86 11.87 20.19 13.26
CA SER A 86 12.23 21.06 12.13
C SER A 86 13.68 20.88 11.65
N MET A 87 14.50 20.12 12.38
CA MET A 87 15.93 19.99 12.12
C MET A 87 16.20 19.34 10.77
N LEU A 88 15.54 18.21 10.49
CA LEU A 88 15.89 17.38 9.33
C LEU A 88 15.74 18.17 8.03
N GLU A 89 14.74 19.06 7.93
CA GLU A 89 14.55 19.95 6.77
C GLU A 89 15.73 20.90 6.54
N LYS A 90 16.46 21.24 7.58
CA LYS A 90 17.55 22.22 7.56
C LYS A 90 18.92 21.62 7.25
N ILE A 91 19.07 20.29 7.35
CA ILE A 91 20.28 19.58 6.93
C ILE A 91 20.23 19.45 5.41
N PRO A 92 21.12 20.04 4.60
CA PRO A 92 20.95 19.99 3.13
C PRO A 92 21.19 18.61 2.52
N ASP A 93 22.11 17.84 3.12
CA ASP A 93 22.52 16.52 2.64
C ASP A 93 21.51 15.43 3.03
N TYR A 94 20.96 14.74 2.04
CA TYR A 94 19.94 13.71 2.26
C TYR A 94 20.48 12.49 3.01
N GLY A 95 21.74 12.11 2.78
CA GLY A 95 22.37 11.00 3.51
C GLY A 95 22.54 11.31 4.99
N ALA A 96 23.01 12.51 5.31
CA ALA A 96 23.15 12.99 6.68
C ALA A 96 21.79 13.12 7.38
N ARG A 97 20.73 13.56 6.68
CA ARG A 97 19.35 13.55 7.23
C ARG A 97 18.94 12.15 7.67
N ASP A 98 19.15 11.18 6.80
CA ASP A 98 18.78 9.79 7.03
C ASP A 98 19.56 9.20 8.22
N GLU A 99 20.88 9.41 8.25
CA GLU A 99 21.73 8.92 9.33
C GLU A 99 21.44 9.61 10.68
N VAL A 100 21.06 10.89 10.69
CA VAL A 100 20.58 11.55 11.92
C VAL A 100 19.25 10.96 12.40
N SER A 101 18.29 10.78 11.49
CA SER A 101 16.97 10.18 11.79
C SER A 101 17.14 8.76 12.36
N LYS A 102 17.92 7.92 11.69
CA LYS A 102 18.32 6.59 12.14
C LYS A 102 19.07 6.62 13.47
N GLY A 103 19.99 7.56 13.65
CA GLY A 103 20.72 7.77 14.88
C GLY A 103 19.80 8.01 16.08
N ILE A 104 18.78 8.87 15.91
CA ILE A 104 17.73 9.10 16.92
C ILE A 104 16.95 7.82 17.20
N GLY A 105 16.44 7.16 16.15
CA GLY A 105 15.64 5.92 16.28
C GLY A 105 16.38 4.80 17.02
N SER A 106 17.67 4.63 16.75
CA SER A 106 18.52 3.62 17.39
C SER A 106 18.61 3.73 18.92
N LYS A 107 18.31 4.90 19.50
CA LYS A 107 18.35 5.14 20.95
C LYS A 107 17.08 4.69 21.66
N CYS A 108 15.99 4.41 20.95
CA CYS A 108 14.67 4.28 21.57
C CYS A 108 14.51 3.10 22.55
N ASN A 109 15.35 2.06 22.43
CA ASN A 109 15.35 0.94 23.38
C ASN A 109 15.92 1.32 24.74
N LYS A 110 16.75 2.37 24.80
CA LYS A 110 17.40 2.86 26.03
C LYS A 110 16.79 4.17 26.52
N GLU A 111 16.06 4.87 25.66
CA GLU A 111 15.51 6.20 25.88
C GLU A 111 14.02 6.21 25.45
N PRO A 112 13.09 5.80 26.33
CA PRO A 112 11.65 5.73 26.03
C PRO A 112 11.05 7.07 25.54
N GLU A 113 11.69 8.19 25.88
CA GLU A 113 11.34 9.53 25.39
C GLU A 113 11.40 9.61 23.86
N VAL A 114 12.24 8.82 23.19
CA VAL A 114 12.30 8.74 21.72
C VAL A 114 10.99 8.17 21.16
N VAL A 115 10.41 7.15 21.81
CA VAL A 115 9.11 6.59 21.40
C VAL A 115 8.02 7.65 21.53
N THR A 116 8.00 8.37 22.65
CA THR A 116 7.07 9.49 22.86
C THR A 116 7.25 10.59 21.81
N PHE A 117 8.50 10.93 21.49
CA PHE A 117 8.85 11.91 20.47
C PHE A 117 8.36 11.50 19.07
N LEU A 118 8.57 10.25 18.65
CA LEU A 118 8.16 9.75 17.34
C LEU A 118 6.62 9.68 17.20
N LYS A 119 5.92 9.19 18.24
CA LYS A 119 4.46 9.22 18.30
C LYS A 119 3.94 10.67 18.26
N GLY A 120 4.57 11.57 19.00
CA GLY A 120 4.27 13.00 18.98
C GLY A 120 4.46 13.63 17.59
N ALA A 121 5.52 13.25 16.86
CA ALA A 121 5.79 13.73 15.51
C ALA A 121 4.66 13.36 14.55
N TYR A 122 4.11 12.15 14.66
CA TYR A 122 2.98 11.70 13.83
C TYR A 122 1.77 12.61 13.97
N TYR A 123 1.42 13.03 15.19
CA TYR A 123 0.27 13.91 15.41
C TYR A 123 0.59 15.39 15.19
N GLY A 124 1.82 15.84 15.49
CA GLY A 124 2.22 17.24 15.47
C GLY A 124 2.69 17.77 14.11
N LEU A 125 3.18 16.91 13.21
CA LEU A 125 3.77 17.34 11.93
C LEU A 125 2.84 17.17 10.75
N ARG A 126 3.17 17.78 9.61
CA ARG A 126 2.53 17.46 8.32
C ARG A 126 3.17 16.21 7.70
N GLY A 127 2.53 15.66 6.66
CA GLY A 127 2.98 14.45 5.95
C GLY A 127 4.47 14.42 5.63
N ARG A 128 4.92 15.31 4.75
CA ARG A 128 6.31 15.46 4.33
C ARG A 128 7.31 15.72 5.46
N GLN A 129 6.89 16.38 6.53
CA GLN A 129 7.74 16.61 7.70
C GLN A 129 7.91 15.32 8.48
N PHE A 130 6.81 14.60 8.70
CA PHE A 130 6.84 13.33 9.40
C PHE A 130 7.60 12.24 8.65
N SER A 131 7.49 12.17 7.31
CA SER A 131 8.16 11.12 6.52
C SER A 131 9.70 11.17 6.61
N GLN A 132 10.28 12.30 7.01
CA GLN A 132 11.72 12.40 7.28
C GLN A 132 12.17 11.59 8.50
N PHE A 133 11.23 11.21 9.38
CA PHE A 133 11.46 10.34 10.52
C PHE A 133 11.25 8.84 10.20
N GLU A 134 11.03 8.46 8.93
CA GLU A 134 10.84 7.04 8.56
C GLU A 134 12.01 6.16 9.04
N SER A 135 13.26 6.60 8.86
CA SER A 135 14.44 5.84 9.30
C SER A 135 14.57 5.75 10.82
N ALA A 136 14.08 6.76 11.55
CA ALA A 136 13.96 6.68 13.00
C ALA A 136 12.92 5.62 13.42
N LEU A 137 11.78 5.56 12.72
CA LEU A 137 10.77 4.52 12.94
C LEU A 137 11.38 3.14 12.65
N ILE A 138 11.95 2.93 11.46
CA ILE A 138 12.55 1.64 11.03
C ILE A 138 13.55 1.10 12.06
N THR A 139 14.43 1.96 12.56
CA THR A 139 15.53 1.53 13.45
C THR A 139 15.13 1.42 14.92
N CYS A 140 13.99 2.00 15.30
CA CYS A 140 13.47 1.88 16.63
C CYS A 140 12.73 0.54 16.84
N ASN A 141 13.41 -0.40 17.50
CA ASN A 141 12.89 -1.74 17.80
C ASN A 141 12.16 -1.82 19.16
N SER A 142 11.64 -0.71 19.67
CA SER A 142 10.91 -0.72 20.94
C SER A 142 9.59 -1.50 20.78
N PRO A 143 9.24 -2.40 21.71
CA PRO A 143 7.94 -3.08 21.72
C PRO A 143 6.77 -2.09 21.74
N GLU A 144 6.90 -0.99 22.48
CA GLU A 144 5.83 0.03 22.55
C GLU A 144 5.63 0.71 21.20
N LEU A 145 6.71 1.09 20.51
CA LEU A 145 6.59 1.68 19.17
C LEU A 145 6.02 0.67 18.19
N THR A 146 6.46 -0.58 18.26
CA THR A 146 5.95 -1.67 17.42
C THR A 146 4.44 -1.82 17.55
N THR A 147 3.92 -1.89 18.78
CA THR A 147 2.47 -1.98 19.03
C THR A 147 1.73 -0.76 18.46
N TRP A 148 2.28 0.44 18.64
CA TRP A 148 1.69 1.64 18.05
C TRP A 148 1.68 1.62 16.51
N LEU A 149 2.77 1.15 15.88
CA LEU A 149 2.82 0.99 14.42
C LEU A 149 1.73 0.00 13.95
N GLU A 150 1.55 -1.12 14.64
CA GLU A 150 0.51 -2.11 14.33
C GLU A 150 -0.90 -1.51 14.41
N GLU A 151 -1.18 -0.72 15.46
CA GLU A 151 -2.47 -0.02 15.63
C GLU A 151 -2.75 0.95 14.48
N VAL A 152 -1.75 1.77 14.11
CA VAL A 152 -1.89 2.74 13.02
C VAL A 152 -2.03 2.04 11.67
N VAL A 153 -1.21 1.01 11.38
CA VAL A 153 -1.29 0.27 10.12
C VAL A 153 -2.65 -0.41 9.97
N ALA A 154 -3.14 -1.06 11.03
CA ALA A 154 -4.43 -1.75 11.02
C ALA A 154 -5.65 -0.81 10.88
N THR A 155 -5.45 0.50 11.05
CA THR A 155 -6.52 1.52 10.99
C THR A 155 -6.20 2.56 9.90
N PRO A 156 -6.23 2.16 8.62
CA PRO A 156 -5.89 3.05 7.51
C PRO A 156 -6.82 4.28 7.44
N PRO A 157 -6.33 5.41 6.92
CA PRO A 157 -7.17 6.58 6.66
C PRO A 157 -8.22 6.26 5.57
N SER A 158 -9.28 7.06 5.52
CA SER A 158 -10.30 6.95 4.47
C SER A 158 -9.87 7.53 3.12
N ALA A 159 -8.75 8.27 3.09
CA ALA A 159 -8.19 8.83 1.88
C ALA A 159 -7.28 7.83 1.17
N SER A 160 -7.27 7.87 -0.16
CA SER A 160 -6.50 6.93 -0.98
C SER A 160 -5.00 7.14 -0.87
N TYR A 161 -4.60 8.32 -0.38
CA TYR A 161 -3.23 8.71 -0.15
C TYR A 161 -3.12 9.51 1.15
N ASP A 162 -2.21 9.09 2.01
CA ASP A 162 -1.78 9.83 3.20
C ASP A 162 -0.27 9.60 3.42
N GLU A 163 0.51 10.67 3.37
CA GLU A 163 1.96 10.62 3.51
C GLU A 163 2.42 10.05 4.86
N LYS A 164 1.69 10.32 5.94
CA LYS A 164 2.07 9.83 7.27
C LYS A 164 1.82 8.35 7.38
N TYR A 165 0.65 7.90 6.93
CA TYR A 165 0.31 6.49 6.86
C TYR A 165 1.33 5.74 6.01
N ASN A 166 1.71 6.29 4.84
CA ASN A 166 2.72 5.70 3.96
C ASN A 166 4.09 5.56 4.64
N ALA A 167 4.52 6.54 5.43
CA ALA A 167 5.75 6.43 6.20
C ALA A 167 5.65 5.36 7.31
N VAL A 168 4.52 5.31 8.03
CA VAL A 168 4.26 4.31 9.09
C VAL A 168 4.23 2.89 8.53
N ILE A 169 3.43 2.63 7.50
CA ILE A 169 3.32 1.29 6.89
C ILE A 169 4.65 0.85 6.27
N THR A 170 5.42 1.76 5.67
CA THR A 170 6.75 1.45 5.14
C THR A 170 7.71 1.07 6.26
N ALA A 171 7.72 1.83 7.36
CA ALA A 171 8.55 1.50 8.51
C ALA A 171 8.18 0.14 9.11
N TYR A 172 6.87 -0.11 9.28
CA TYR A 172 6.36 -1.38 9.80
C TYR A 172 6.75 -2.58 8.93
N VAL A 173 6.57 -2.47 7.61
CA VAL A 173 6.97 -3.49 6.63
C VAL A 173 8.47 -3.78 6.68
N LYS A 174 9.31 -2.73 6.76
CA LYS A 174 10.76 -2.91 6.86
C LYS A 174 11.19 -3.59 8.16
N GLN A 175 10.50 -3.31 9.27
CA GLN A 175 10.79 -3.97 10.56
C GLN A 175 10.33 -5.43 10.61
N LYS A 176 9.12 -5.72 10.12
CA LYS A 176 8.47 -7.02 10.32
C LYS A 176 8.62 -7.98 9.15
N ARG A 177 8.88 -7.46 7.95
CA ARG A 177 9.03 -8.25 6.71
C ARG A 177 7.81 -9.17 6.54
N GLY A 178 7.97 -10.44 6.17
CA GLY A 178 6.86 -11.38 6.02
C GLY A 178 5.93 -11.49 7.25
N ASN A 179 6.41 -11.19 8.46
CA ASN A 179 5.57 -11.17 9.66
C ASN A 179 4.59 -9.98 9.72
N ALA A 180 4.69 -9.01 8.80
CA ALA A 180 3.76 -7.90 8.67
C ALA A 180 2.41 -8.34 8.06
N LEU A 181 2.39 -9.44 7.29
CA LEU A 181 1.24 -9.85 6.48
C LEU A 181 -0.07 -9.91 7.27
N PRO A 182 -0.16 -10.50 8.49
CA PRO A 182 -1.42 -10.54 9.22
C PRO A 182 -1.99 -9.16 9.59
N ILE A 183 -1.13 -8.16 9.82
CA ILE A 183 -1.59 -6.78 10.08
C ILE A 183 -1.98 -6.11 8.77
N LEU A 184 -1.23 -6.35 7.70
CA LEU A 184 -1.51 -5.79 6.38
C LEU A 184 -2.79 -6.37 5.77
N GLU A 185 -3.14 -7.63 6.02
CA GLU A 185 -4.43 -8.21 5.66
C GLU A 185 -5.58 -7.44 6.30
N ARG A 186 -5.50 -7.21 7.62
CA ARG A 186 -6.50 -6.41 8.35
C ARG A 186 -6.58 -4.99 7.81
N ALA A 187 -5.43 -4.37 7.54
CA ALA A 187 -5.35 -3.05 6.95
C ALA A 187 -5.97 -3.00 5.55
N ALA A 188 -5.74 -4.01 4.71
CA ALA A 188 -6.30 -4.05 3.35
C ALA A 188 -7.82 -4.18 3.40
N VAL A 189 -8.35 -5.05 4.28
CA VAL A 189 -9.80 -5.17 4.48
C VAL A 189 -10.39 -3.89 5.06
N ALA A 190 -9.71 -3.21 5.98
CA ALA A 190 -10.18 -1.93 6.53
C ALA A 190 -10.10 -0.78 5.52
N ALA A 191 -9.11 -0.80 4.60
CA ALA A 191 -8.98 0.15 3.51
C ALA A 191 -9.92 -0.16 2.33
N ALA A 192 -10.62 -1.29 2.36
CA ALA A 192 -11.52 -1.72 1.31
C ALA A 192 -12.75 -0.80 1.22
N GLY A 193 -13.16 -0.49 -0.01
CA GLY A 193 -14.24 0.48 -0.27
C GLY A 193 -13.88 1.95 -0.02
N ASN A 194 -14.86 2.83 -0.25
CA ASN A 194 -14.95 4.25 0.14
C ASN A 194 -13.69 5.14 0.06
N GLY A 195 -12.75 4.82 -0.84
CA GLY A 195 -11.60 5.67 -1.15
C GLY A 195 -10.37 5.44 -0.28
N GLY A 196 -10.30 4.40 0.56
CA GLY A 196 -9.11 4.10 1.37
C GLY A 196 -7.88 3.68 0.54
N PRO A 197 -6.68 3.57 1.16
CA PRO A 197 -5.42 3.31 0.47
C PRO A 197 -5.21 1.82 0.15
N PHE A 198 -6.24 1.13 -0.36
CA PHE A 198 -6.23 -0.33 -0.58
C PHE A 198 -5.02 -0.79 -1.41
N ASN A 199 -4.79 -0.16 -2.56
CA ASN A 199 -3.67 -0.52 -3.46
C ASN A 199 -2.31 -0.36 -2.78
N THR A 200 -2.14 0.73 -2.02
CA THR A 200 -0.92 0.96 -1.25
C THR A 200 -0.69 -0.17 -0.25
N VAL A 201 -1.72 -0.64 0.45
CA VAL A 201 -1.58 -1.76 1.39
C VAL A 201 -1.21 -3.05 0.67
N ILE A 202 -1.84 -3.36 -0.48
CA ILE A 202 -1.50 -4.54 -1.29
C ILE A 202 -0.04 -4.48 -1.77
N GLU A 203 0.42 -3.34 -2.28
CA GLU A 203 1.83 -3.15 -2.66
C GLU A 203 2.78 -3.33 -1.47
N LYS A 204 2.35 -2.94 -0.27
CA LYS A 204 3.12 -3.12 0.97
C LYS A 204 3.16 -4.57 1.43
N MET A 205 2.12 -5.37 1.16
CA MET A 205 2.14 -6.83 1.35
C MET A 205 3.18 -7.48 0.44
N GLU A 206 3.24 -7.08 -0.82
CA GLU A 206 4.26 -7.56 -1.77
C GLU A 206 5.67 -7.18 -1.30
N GLN A 207 5.89 -5.92 -0.90
CA GLN A 207 7.17 -5.44 -0.37
C GLN A 207 7.61 -6.15 0.93
N ALA A 208 6.66 -6.65 1.72
CA ALA A 208 6.95 -7.35 2.97
C ALA A 208 7.70 -8.67 2.75
N VAL A 209 7.43 -9.33 1.62
CA VAL A 209 8.05 -10.61 1.24
C VAL A 209 9.10 -10.48 0.14
N GLN A 210 9.24 -9.30 -0.46
CA GLN A 210 10.32 -9.06 -1.42
C GLN A 210 11.68 -9.20 -0.75
N PRO A 211 12.61 -9.99 -1.31
CA PRO A 211 13.94 -10.18 -0.74
C PRO A 211 14.78 -8.89 -0.80
N VAL A 212 15.90 -8.87 -0.08
CA VAL A 212 16.86 -7.77 -0.18
C VAL A 212 17.63 -7.92 -1.50
N PHE A 213 17.92 -6.79 -2.17
CA PHE A 213 18.51 -6.67 -3.51
C PHE A 213 19.25 -7.90 -4.07
N GLY A 214 18.79 -8.37 -5.25
CA GLY A 214 19.52 -9.33 -6.08
C GLY A 214 19.12 -10.79 -5.90
N GLU A 215 18.22 -11.08 -4.95
CA GLU A 215 17.67 -12.41 -4.72
C GLU A 215 16.24 -12.53 -5.26
N ASP A 216 15.82 -13.76 -5.56
CA ASP A 216 14.43 -14.08 -5.89
C ASP A 216 13.63 -14.36 -4.61
N MET A 217 12.32 -14.11 -4.65
CA MET A 217 11.42 -14.45 -3.54
C MET A 217 11.40 -15.96 -3.32
N THR A 218 11.52 -16.40 -2.07
CA THR A 218 11.45 -17.83 -1.77
C THR A 218 10.05 -18.39 -2.01
N ASP A 219 9.92 -19.68 -2.32
CA ASP A 219 8.62 -20.33 -2.49
C ASP A 219 7.73 -20.22 -1.24
N GLU A 220 8.35 -20.25 -0.04
CA GLU A 220 7.63 -20.09 1.23
C GLU A 220 7.04 -18.68 1.38
N GLU A 221 7.83 -17.65 1.06
CA GLU A 221 7.39 -16.25 1.08
C GLU A 221 6.31 -15.97 0.03
N LYS A 222 6.47 -16.54 -1.17
CA LYS A 222 5.47 -16.48 -2.24
C LYS A 222 4.16 -17.11 -1.79
N ALA A 223 4.21 -18.32 -1.24
CA ALA A 223 3.02 -19.01 -0.74
C ALA A 223 2.32 -18.24 0.39
N LYS A 224 3.07 -17.61 1.31
CA LYS A 224 2.51 -16.76 2.36
C LYS A 224 1.80 -15.53 1.79
N LEU A 225 2.44 -14.82 0.86
CA LEU A 225 1.82 -13.68 0.19
C LEU A 225 0.53 -14.08 -0.54
N GLU A 226 0.57 -15.17 -1.31
CA GLU A 226 -0.59 -15.65 -2.05
C GLU A 226 -1.76 -16.03 -1.13
N ALA A 227 -1.48 -16.71 -0.02
CA ALA A 227 -2.50 -17.03 1.00
C ALA A 227 -3.11 -15.77 1.63
N SER A 228 -2.28 -14.77 1.94
CA SER A 228 -2.74 -13.48 2.46
C SER A 228 -3.60 -12.73 1.44
N LEU A 229 -3.20 -12.72 0.17
CA LEU A 229 -3.96 -12.09 -0.92
C LEU A 229 -5.34 -12.77 -1.11
N ILE A 230 -5.41 -14.10 -1.12
CA ILE A 230 -6.67 -14.84 -1.18
C ILE A 230 -7.57 -14.46 0.01
N THR A 231 -7.00 -14.38 1.21
CA THR A 231 -7.72 -13.99 2.44
C THR A 231 -8.32 -12.59 2.32
N VAL A 232 -7.54 -11.62 1.82
CA VAL A 232 -8.03 -10.25 1.55
C VAL A 232 -9.13 -10.27 0.50
N ALA A 233 -8.92 -10.92 -0.64
CA ALA A 233 -9.89 -11.00 -1.72
C ALA A 233 -11.26 -11.53 -1.25
N GLY A 234 -11.26 -12.54 -0.37
CA GLY A 234 -12.47 -13.10 0.23
C GLY A 234 -13.29 -12.10 1.07
N ALA A 235 -12.66 -11.06 1.60
CA ALA A 235 -13.27 -10.09 2.52
C ALA A 235 -13.60 -8.72 1.88
N VAL A 236 -13.16 -8.45 0.65
CA VAL A 236 -13.35 -7.14 -0.04
C VAL A 236 -14.36 -7.21 -1.17
N ILE A 237 -14.85 -6.08 -1.64
CA ILE A 237 -15.86 -5.99 -2.72
C ILE A 237 -15.37 -6.62 -4.04
N PRO A 238 -16.28 -7.03 -4.96
CA PRO A 238 -15.91 -7.75 -6.18
C PRO A 238 -14.83 -7.06 -7.03
N GLU A 239 -14.91 -5.73 -7.20
CA GLU A 239 -13.90 -4.95 -7.94
C GLU A 239 -12.50 -5.08 -7.33
N GLN A 240 -12.38 -4.97 -6.00
CA GLN A 240 -11.09 -5.11 -5.31
C GLN A 240 -10.61 -6.57 -5.29
N ALA A 241 -11.53 -7.53 -5.22
CA ALA A 241 -11.19 -8.94 -5.37
C ALA A 241 -10.64 -9.24 -6.78
N ALA A 242 -11.17 -8.59 -7.83
CA ALA A 242 -10.68 -8.70 -9.20
C ALA A 242 -9.23 -8.21 -9.30
N MET A 243 -8.92 -7.06 -8.69
CA MET A 243 -7.56 -6.53 -8.66
C MET A 243 -6.56 -7.49 -8.00
N VAL A 244 -6.98 -8.17 -6.93
CA VAL A 244 -6.14 -9.18 -6.27
C VAL A 244 -5.99 -10.42 -7.14
N ALA A 245 -7.06 -10.88 -7.78
CA ALA A 245 -7.00 -12.01 -8.71
C ALA A 245 -6.07 -11.74 -9.90
N ASP A 246 -6.12 -10.53 -10.48
CA ASP A 246 -5.21 -10.13 -11.56
C ASP A 246 -3.74 -10.16 -11.10
N ARG A 247 -3.45 -9.71 -9.88
CA ARG A 247 -2.09 -9.78 -9.32
C ARG A 247 -1.62 -11.22 -9.16
N LEU A 248 -2.47 -12.12 -8.67
CA LEU A 248 -2.17 -13.55 -8.56
C LEU A 248 -1.95 -14.20 -9.93
N TYR A 249 -2.75 -13.83 -10.94
CA TYR A 249 -2.57 -14.32 -12.30
C TYR A 249 -1.22 -13.86 -12.87
N ASN A 250 -0.91 -12.57 -12.73
CA ASN A 250 0.32 -11.96 -13.23
C ASN A 250 1.59 -12.46 -12.49
N SER A 251 1.47 -12.94 -11.25
CA SER A 251 2.57 -13.59 -10.51
C SER A 251 2.75 -15.07 -10.88
N GLY A 252 1.94 -15.58 -11.81
CA GLY A 252 1.96 -16.96 -12.29
C GLY A 252 1.09 -17.94 -11.50
N ASN A 253 0.38 -17.49 -10.46
CA ASN A 253 -0.55 -18.34 -9.71
C ASN A 253 -1.98 -18.26 -10.28
N GLN A 254 -2.13 -18.82 -11.49
CA GLN A 254 -3.41 -18.83 -12.21
C GLN A 254 -4.49 -19.61 -11.47
N ALA A 255 -4.13 -20.67 -10.74
CA ALA A 255 -5.08 -21.47 -9.97
C ALA A 255 -5.68 -20.68 -8.80
N ALA A 256 -4.86 -19.94 -8.05
CA ALA A 256 -5.35 -19.06 -7.00
C ALA A 256 -6.22 -17.92 -7.56
N ALA A 257 -5.80 -17.30 -8.66
CA ALA A 257 -6.60 -16.28 -9.33
C ALA A 257 -7.97 -16.83 -9.76
N ALA A 258 -8.00 -18.01 -10.38
CA ALA A 258 -9.23 -18.68 -10.80
C ALA A 258 -10.16 -18.99 -9.61
N SER A 259 -9.60 -19.41 -8.47
CA SER A 259 -10.37 -19.71 -7.26
C SER A 259 -11.14 -18.50 -6.71
N LEU A 260 -10.73 -17.27 -7.09
CA LEU A 260 -11.39 -16.03 -6.70
C LEU A 260 -12.53 -15.63 -7.65
N LEU A 261 -12.68 -16.26 -8.82
CA LEU A 261 -13.71 -15.88 -9.79
C LEU A 261 -15.14 -15.86 -9.23
N PRO A 262 -15.58 -16.76 -8.33
CA PRO A 262 -16.89 -16.65 -7.68
C PRO A 262 -17.03 -15.40 -6.81
N ARG A 263 -15.92 -14.88 -6.27
CA ARG A 263 -15.91 -13.63 -5.50
C ARG A 263 -15.92 -12.40 -6.40
N VAL A 264 -15.24 -12.48 -7.53
CA VAL A 264 -15.18 -11.44 -8.57
C VAL A 264 -16.52 -11.30 -9.31
N TYR A 265 -17.17 -12.42 -9.60
CA TYR A 265 -18.42 -12.49 -10.37
C TYR A 265 -19.54 -13.21 -9.60
N PRO A 266 -19.93 -12.73 -8.40
CA PRO A 266 -20.85 -13.44 -7.51
C PRO A 266 -22.26 -13.58 -8.12
N ASP A 267 -22.65 -12.65 -8.98
CA ASP A 267 -23.92 -12.64 -9.71
C ASP A 267 -23.94 -13.55 -10.94
N ARG A 268 -22.80 -14.16 -11.30
CA ARG A 268 -22.63 -15.01 -12.49
C ARG A 268 -22.39 -16.48 -12.16
N VAL A 269 -22.31 -16.80 -10.86
CA VAL A 269 -22.22 -18.17 -10.37
C VAL A 269 -23.56 -18.89 -10.59
N GLN A 270 -23.51 -19.96 -11.38
CA GLN A 270 -24.64 -20.81 -11.74
C GLN A 270 -25.00 -21.80 -10.62
N SER A 271 -26.13 -22.47 -10.77
CA SER A 271 -26.48 -23.60 -9.92
C SER A 271 -25.39 -24.67 -9.95
N GLY A 272 -24.96 -25.13 -8.77
CA GLY A 272 -23.82 -26.04 -8.63
C GLY A 272 -22.45 -25.35 -8.55
N GLY A 273 -22.40 -24.02 -8.40
CA GLY A 273 -21.17 -23.30 -8.11
C GLY A 273 -20.23 -23.12 -9.31
N ARG A 274 -20.76 -23.24 -10.53
CA ARG A 274 -19.99 -23.14 -11.78
C ARG A 274 -20.16 -21.77 -12.41
N LEU A 275 -19.15 -21.35 -13.17
CA LEU A 275 -19.21 -20.18 -14.03
C LEU A 275 -19.56 -20.62 -15.45
N MET A 276 -20.37 -19.84 -16.14
CA MET A 276 -20.76 -20.13 -17.52
C MET A 276 -20.07 -19.15 -18.45
N TYR A 277 -19.48 -19.64 -19.55
CA TYR A 277 -18.87 -18.83 -20.58
C TYR A 277 -19.51 -19.14 -21.94
N GLY A 278 -19.52 -18.16 -22.84
CA GLY A 278 -19.83 -18.42 -24.25
C GLY A 278 -18.59 -18.87 -24.99
N VAL A 279 -18.70 -19.91 -25.81
CA VAL A 279 -17.63 -20.34 -26.73
C VAL A 279 -18.17 -20.44 -28.15
N ALA A 280 -17.39 -19.98 -29.11
CA ALA A 280 -17.73 -20.06 -30.53
C ALA A 280 -16.55 -20.54 -31.36
N ALA A 281 -16.79 -21.42 -32.33
CA ALA A 281 -15.86 -21.79 -33.39
C ALA A 281 -16.41 -21.31 -34.74
N ILE A 282 -15.57 -20.64 -35.53
CA ILE A 282 -16.02 -20.02 -36.78
C ILE A 282 -15.63 -20.90 -37.97
N GLU A 283 -16.60 -21.58 -38.55
CA GLU A 283 -16.45 -22.25 -39.83
C GLU A 283 -16.62 -21.20 -40.94
N SER A 284 -15.61 -20.99 -41.78
CA SER A 284 -15.74 -20.10 -42.94
C SER A 284 -15.05 -20.67 -44.18
N CYS A 285 -15.71 -20.49 -45.32
CA CYS A 285 -15.15 -20.72 -46.64
C CYS A 285 -15.92 -19.86 -47.66
N ASP A 286 -15.21 -19.37 -48.68
CA ASP A 286 -15.71 -18.38 -49.63
C ASP A 286 -16.40 -17.19 -48.92
N SER A 287 -17.62 -16.85 -49.31
CA SER A 287 -18.45 -15.80 -48.68
C SER A 287 -19.47 -16.36 -47.69
N GLN A 288 -19.27 -17.58 -47.17
CA GLN A 288 -20.18 -18.22 -46.22
C GLN A 288 -19.49 -18.42 -44.87
N THR A 289 -20.26 -18.22 -43.79
CA THR A 289 -19.79 -18.40 -42.42
C THR A 289 -20.83 -19.10 -41.56
N VAL A 290 -20.41 -20.06 -40.76
CA VAL A 290 -21.23 -20.66 -39.68
C VAL A 290 -20.53 -20.43 -38.34
N VAL A 291 -21.21 -19.70 -37.45
CA VAL A 291 -20.78 -19.51 -36.07
C VAL A 291 -21.33 -20.68 -35.25
N HIS A 292 -20.51 -21.70 -35.02
CA HIS A 292 -20.84 -22.77 -34.08
C HIS A 292 -20.64 -22.25 -32.67
N TYR A 293 -21.64 -22.39 -31.79
CA TYR A 293 -21.54 -21.82 -30.46
C TYR A 293 -22.16 -22.71 -29.39
N THR A 294 -21.65 -22.59 -28.17
CA THR A 294 -22.17 -23.32 -27.03
C THR A 294 -21.91 -22.61 -25.71
N ALA A 295 -22.58 -23.05 -24.65
CA ALA A 295 -22.27 -22.65 -23.28
C ALA A 295 -21.25 -23.63 -22.69
N VAL A 296 -20.26 -23.10 -21.97
CA VAL A 296 -19.25 -23.87 -21.25
C VAL A 296 -19.37 -23.60 -19.77
N TYR A 297 -19.47 -24.65 -18.97
CA TYR A 297 -19.56 -24.57 -17.51
C TYR A 297 -18.21 -24.95 -16.87
N GLU A 298 -17.61 -24.05 -16.11
CA GLU A 298 -16.28 -24.19 -15.50
C GLU A 298 -16.35 -24.06 -13.96
N PRO A 299 -15.71 -24.96 -13.19
CA PRO A 299 -15.80 -25.01 -11.74
C PRO A 299 -14.93 -24.00 -10.98
N SER A 300 -14.56 -22.87 -11.59
CA SER A 300 -13.63 -21.85 -11.07
C SER A 300 -12.21 -22.36 -10.81
N LYS A 301 -11.71 -23.25 -11.68
CA LYS A 301 -10.33 -23.76 -11.64
C LYS A 301 -9.43 -23.12 -12.67
N ARG A 302 -10.00 -22.42 -13.66
CA ARG A 302 -9.28 -21.84 -14.79
C ARG A 302 -9.58 -20.35 -14.91
N TRP A 303 -8.54 -19.54 -15.05
CA TRP A 303 -8.70 -18.11 -15.29
C TRP A 303 -9.21 -17.83 -16.71
N SER A 304 -8.75 -18.62 -17.68
CA SER A 304 -9.22 -18.63 -19.06
C SER A 304 -9.59 -20.04 -19.45
N ILE A 305 -10.71 -20.20 -20.17
CA ILE A 305 -11.18 -21.51 -20.64
C ILE A 305 -10.78 -21.82 -22.08
N LEU A 306 -10.19 -20.84 -22.79
CA LEU A 306 -10.05 -20.90 -24.24
C LEU A 306 -9.18 -22.07 -24.69
N GLU A 307 -8.07 -22.33 -24.02
CA GLU A 307 -7.16 -23.42 -24.36
C GLU A 307 -7.84 -24.79 -24.16
N ASP A 308 -8.53 -24.99 -23.02
CA ASP A 308 -9.20 -26.25 -22.70
C ASP A 308 -10.36 -26.60 -23.65
N VAL A 309 -11.03 -25.60 -24.23
CA VAL A 309 -12.21 -25.80 -25.08
C VAL A 309 -11.88 -25.78 -26.57
N THR A 310 -10.69 -25.33 -26.98
CA THR A 310 -10.36 -25.09 -28.40
C THR A 310 -10.49 -26.37 -29.24
N ASP A 311 -9.87 -27.47 -28.81
CA ASP A 311 -9.91 -28.71 -29.58
C ASP A 311 -11.31 -29.33 -29.63
N THR A 312 -12.04 -29.24 -28.52
CA THR A 312 -13.45 -29.67 -28.46
C THR A 312 -14.32 -28.85 -29.41
N ALA A 313 -14.14 -27.53 -29.45
CA ALA A 313 -14.89 -26.63 -30.32
C ALA A 313 -14.52 -26.80 -31.80
N ARG A 314 -13.25 -27.08 -32.11
CA ARG A 314 -12.82 -27.44 -33.47
C ARG A 314 -13.33 -28.79 -33.95
N GLY A 315 -13.69 -29.68 -33.01
CA GLY A 315 -14.33 -30.97 -33.31
C GLY A 315 -15.81 -30.87 -33.68
N PHE A 316 -16.42 -29.68 -33.70
CA PHE A 316 -17.80 -29.51 -34.13
C PHE A 316 -18.01 -29.92 -35.59
N LYS A 317 -19.22 -30.41 -35.90
CA LYS A 317 -19.53 -30.96 -37.21
C LYS A 317 -19.70 -29.85 -38.25
N ALA A 318 -18.80 -29.82 -39.24
CA ALA A 318 -18.86 -28.98 -40.44
C ALA A 318 -20.26 -28.94 -41.09
N ARG A 319 -20.67 -27.73 -41.50
CA ARG A 319 -21.97 -27.44 -42.12
C ARG A 319 -21.81 -26.81 -43.49
N LEU A 320 -20.70 -26.15 -43.76
CA LEU A 320 -20.38 -25.66 -45.09
C LEU A 320 -19.96 -26.83 -45.98
N LYS A 321 -20.24 -26.69 -47.29
CA LYS A 321 -19.90 -27.70 -48.30
C LYS A 321 -18.54 -27.44 -48.97
N CYS A 322 -17.92 -26.30 -48.66
CA CYS A 322 -16.59 -25.93 -49.13
C CYS A 322 -15.53 -26.30 -48.08
N GLU A 323 -14.28 -26.48 -48.52
CA GLU A 323 -13.16 -26.74 -47.61
C GLU A 323 -12.64 -25.44 -47.01
N SER A 324 -12.41 -25.45 -45.70
CA SER A 324 -11.69 -24.38 -45.01
C SER A 324 -10.20 -24.70 -45.04
N ASN A 325 -9.37 -23.75 -45.50
CA ASN A 325 -7.92 -23.97 -45.61
C ASN A 325 -7.19 -23.85 -44.27
N ASP A 326 -7.82 -23.23 -43.26
CA ASP A 326 -7.24 -22.97 -41.95
C ASP A 326 -8.09 -23.61 -40.83
N PRO A 327 -7.49 -23.94 -39.67
CA PRO A 327 -8.25 -24.32 -38.49
C PRO A 327 -9.24 -23.23 -38.12
N TRP A 328 -10.47 -23.61 -37.78
CA TRP A 328 -11.49 -22.66 -37.37
C TRP A 328 -11.01 -21.86 -36.15
N PRO A 329 -11.10 -20.51 -36.18
CA PRO A 329 -10.79 -19.71 -35.02
C PRO A 329 -11.82 -19.97 -33.93
N VAL A 330 -11.34 -20.14 -32.71
CA VAL A 330 -12.16 -20.33 -31.51
C VAL A 330 -12.08 -19.07 -30.67
N LEU A 331 -13.24 -18.62 -30.19
CA LEU A 331 -13.41 -17.45 -29.35
C LEU A 331 -14.15 -17.88 -28.08
N SER A 332 -13.83 -17.24 -26.96
CA SER A 332 -14.62 -17.31 -25.74
C SER A 332 -14.99 -15.92 -25.26
N THR A 333 -16.03 -15.82 -24.44
CA THR A 333 -16.25 -14.59 -23.67
C THR A 333 -15.07 -14.36 -22.72
N SER A 334 -14.69 -13.09 -22.54
CA SER A 334 -13.59 -12.70 -21.64
C SER A 334 -13.97 -12.79 -20.17
N GLU A 335 -15.26 -12.77 -19.88
CA GLU A 335 -15.83 -12.90 -18.54
C GLU A 335 -16.95 -13.96 -18.54
N PRO A 336 -17.29 -14.53 -17.37
CA PRO A 336 -18.43 -15.40 -17.26
C PRO A 336 -19.74 -14.63 -17.52
N LEU A 337 -20.76 -15.33 -18.01
CA LEU A 337 -22.08 -14.84 -18.35
C LEU A 337 -23.08 -15.26 -17.26
N ALA A 338 -24.04 -14.38 -16.96
CA ALA A 338 -25.03 -14.64 -15.93
C ALA A 338 -26.10 -15.65 -16.40
N ARG A 339 -26.52 -15.60 -17.67
CA ARG A 339 -27.64 -16.41 -18.19
C ARG A 339 -27.37 -16.92 -19.59
N LYS A 340 -27.99 -18.05 -19.95
CA LYS A 340 -27.82 -18.68 -21.27
C LYS A 340 -28.22 -17.75 -22.43
N ALA A 341 -29.25 -16.91 -22.24
CA ALA A 341 -29.64 -15.91 -23.24
C ALA A 341 -28.55 -14.86 -23.52
N ASP A 342 -27.62 -14.64 -22.59
CA ASP A 342 -26.49 -13.74 -22.78
C ASP A 342 -25.44 -14.37 -23.73
N VAL A 343 -25.38 -15.72 -23.83
CA VAL A 343 -24.58 -16.44 -24.85
C VAL A 343 -25.14 -16.15 -26.23
N ASP A 344 -26.45 -16.27 -26.41
CA ASP A 344 -27.11 -15.99 -27.70
C ASP A 344 -26.89 -14.53 -28.12
N THR A 345 -26.99 -13.59 -27.17
CA THR A 345 -26.73 -12.16 -27.40
C THR A 345 -25.29 -11.92 -27.88
N TRP A 346 -24.31 -12.53 -27.21
CA TRP A 346 -22.91 -12.44 -27.61
C TRP A 346 -22.67 -13.02 -29.01
N VAL A 347 -23.25 -14.16 -29.32
CA VAL A 347 -23.13 -14.83 -30.63
C VAL A 347 -23.77 -14.02 -31.75
N ASN A 348 -24.92 -13.38 -31.50
CA ASN A 348 -25.54 -12.50 -32.48
C ASN A 348 -24.60 -11.33 -32.85
N GLY A 349 -23.87 -10.78 -31.89
CA GLY A 349 -22.82 -9.80 -32.15
C GLY A 349 -21.71 -10.34 -33.06
N LEU A 350 -21.28 -11.60 -32.87
CA LEU A 350 -20.31 -12.24 -33.77
C LEU A 350 -20.88 -12.42 -35.19
N VAL A 351 -22.14 -12.84 -35.31
CA VAL A 351 -22.83 -12.99 -36.60
C VAL A 351 -22.89 -11.65 -37.35
N GLU A 352 -23.31 -10.58 -36.67
CA GLU A 352 -23.37 -9.23 -37.25
C GLU A 352 -22.00 -8.75 -37.75
N GLN A 353 -20.93 -9.02 -37.01
CA GLN A 353 -19.56 -8.69 -37.43
C GLN A 353 -19.16 -9.38 -38.73
N TRP A 354 -19.57 -10.64 -38.95
CA TRP A 354 -19.27 -11.37 -40.18
C TRP A 354 -20.16 -10.94 -41.34
N VAL A 355 -21.45 -10.65 -41.09
CA VAL A 355 -22.34 -10.06 -42.09
C VAL A 355 -21.81 -8.71 -42.57
N ALA A 356 -21.32 -7.86 -41.66
CA ALA A 356 -20.71 -6.58 -42.01
C ALA A 356 -19.44 -6.72 -42.87
N LYS A 357 -18.75 -7.88 -42.80
CA LYS A 357 -17.62 -8.24 -43.67
C LYS A 357 -18.05 -8.81 -45.03
N GLY A 358 -19.35 -8.90 -45.30
CA GLY A 358 -19.89 -9.39 -46.57
C GLY A 358 -20.18 -10.89 -46.62
N HIS A 359 -20.16 -11.59 -45.48
CA HIS A 359 -20.44 -13.04 -45.44
C HIS A 359 -21.94 -13.34 -45.25
N GLU A 360 -22.45 -14.34 -45.97
CA GLU A 360 -23.71 -15.01 -45.62
C GLU A 360 -23.47 -15.83 -44.34
N THR A 361 -23.87 -15.27 -43.19
CA THR A 361 -23.54 -15.84 -41.88
C THR A 361 -24.76 -16.47 -41.20
N LYS A 362 -24.59 -17.68 -40.67
CA LYS A 362 -25.59 -18.39 -39.84
C LYS A 362 -24.97 -18.75 -38.50
N SER A 363 -25.77 -18.90 -37.46
CA SER A 363 -25.33 -19.45 -36.18
C SER A 363 -25.86 -20.86 -35.98
N LYS A 364 -25.09 -21.70 -35.29
CA LYS A 364 -25.45 -23.07 -34.95
C LYS A 364 -25.15 -23.33 -33.48
N SER A 365 -26.19 -23.50 -32.68
CA SER A 365 -26.05 -23.97 -31.30
C SER A 365 -25.62 -25.43 -31.28
N GLU A 366 -24.54 -25.69 -30.53
CA GLU A 366 -23.96 -27.00 -30.23
C GLU A 366 -24.20 -27.39 -28.77
N LYS A 367 -23.97 -28.66 -28.45
CA LYS A 367 -24.17 -29.20 -27.10
C LYS A 367 -23.24 -28.52 -26.10
N ASP A 368 -23.81 -28.10 -24.96
CA ASP A 368 -23.09 -27.51 -23.84
C ASP A 368 -21.92 -28.39 -23.37
N ILE A 369 -20.81 -27.73 -23.01
CA ILE A 369 -19.58 -28.36 -22.52
C ILE A 369 -19.51 -28.17 -21.00
N SER A 370 -19.11 -29.23 -20.29
CA SER A 370 -18.80 -29.18 -18.87
C SER A 370 -17.31 -29.45 -18.71
N LEU A 371 -16.58 -28.52 -18.10
CA LEU A 371 -15.21 -28.73 -17.68
C LEU A 371 -15.20 -29.28 -16.25
N ASP A 372 -14.22 -30.13 -15.96
CA ASP A 372 -14.00 -30.76 -14.65
C ASP A 372 -12.90 -30.06 -13.84
#